data_AF-A8TRJ7-F1
#
_entry.id   AF-A8TRJ7-F1
#
_cell.length_a   1.000
_cell.length_b   1.000
_cell.length_c   1.000
_cell.angle_alpha   90.00
_cell.angle_beta   90.00
_cell.angle_gamma   90.00
#
_symmetry.space_group_name_H-M   'P 1'
#
loop_
_entity.id
_entity.type
_entity.pdbx_description
1 polymer ?
#
loop_
_entity_poly.entity_id
_entity_poly.type
_entity_poly.pdbx_seq_one_letter_code
_entity_poly.pdbx_strand_id
1 'polypeptide(L)'
;MAIRLATLPVREVMELTGVRSYPRWAGGVTVDDGLIERHLANDDLIAPEEGRDPNAPVPAAEHAGRIAWLIRNVHPNRCSVTIRDGHIQDGNHRFAAALYRGDDLVSCCIME
;
A
#
# COMPACT_ATOMS: atom_id res chain seq x y z
N MET A 1 -11.22 5.77 -22.10
CA MET A 1 -10.41 5.47 -20.91
C MET A 1 -8.95 5.66 -21.30
N ALA A 2 -8.32 6.70 -20.77
CA ALA A 2 -6.91 6.97 -21.00
C ALA A 2 -6.09 6.30 -19.89
N ILE A 3 -4.99 5.64 -20.25
CA ILE A 3 -4.06 5.04 -19.29
C ILE A 3 -2.76 5.83 -19.37
N ARG A 4 -2.32 6.38 -18.23
CA ARG A 4 -1.06 7.09 -18.09
C ARG A 4 -0.17 6.39 -17.09
N LEU A 5 1.06 6.05 -17.51
CA LEU A 5 2.09 5.54 -16.61
C LEU A 5 3.00 6.71 -16.21
N ALA A 6 3.28 6.84 -14.91
CA ALA A 6 4.15 7.88 -14.38
C ALA A 6 4.89 7.37 -13.14
N THR A 7 6.04 7.95 -12.82
CA THR A 7 6.66 7.83 -11.50
C THR A 7 6.49 9.18 -10.82
N LEU A 8 5.79 9.19 -9.69
CA LEU A 8 5.41 10.43 -8.99
C LEU A 8 6.02 10.45 -7.59
N PRO A 9 6.29 11.65 -7.04
CA PRO A 9 6.57 11.81 -5.62
C PRO A 9 5.44 11.23 -4.77
N VAL A 10 5.79 10.57 -3.65
CA VAL A 10 4.77 10.02 -2.72
C VAL A 10 3.76 11.08 -2.30
N ARG A 11 4.22 12.32 -2.06
CA ARG A 11 3.34 13.45 -1.69
C ARG A 11 2.31 13.79 -2.78
N GLU A 12 2.71 13.75 -4.05
CA GLU A 12 1.77 14.00 -5.15
C GLU A 12 0.72 12.90 -5.24
N VAL A 13 1.12 11.63 -5.00
CA VAL A 13 0.16 10.51 -4.91
C VAL A 13 -0.81 10.70 -3.73
N MET A 14 -0.32 11.17 -2.58
CA MET A 14 -1.18 11.49 -1.43
C MET A 14 -2.21 12.59 -1.75
N GLU A 15 -1.78 13.64 -2.45
CA GLU A 15 -2.67 14.73 -2.89
C GLU A 15 -3.71 14.25 -3.89
N LEU A 16 -3.29 13.47 -4.89
CA LEU A 16 -4.17 12.91 -5.92
C LEU A 16 -5.21 11.94 -5.36
N THR A 17 -4.85 11.20 -4.30
CA THR A 17 -5.69 10.12 -3.75
C THR A 17 -6.44 10.50 -2.47
N GLY A 18 -6.12 11.65 -1.88
CA GLY A 18 -6.64 12.08 -0.58
C GLY A 18 -6.11 11.28 0.62
N VAL A 19 -5.15 10.36 0.43
CA VAL A 19 -4.56 9.55 1.50
C VAL A 19 -3.58 10.40 2.32
N ARG A 20 -3.91 10.68 3.59
CA ARG A 20 -3.11 11.55 4.47
C ARG A 20 -2.11 10.82 5.38
N SER A 21 -2.40 9.57 5.69
CA SER A 21 -1.50 8.67 6.43
C SER A 21 -1.48 7.35 5.68
N TYR A 22 -2.09 6.29 6.20
CA TYR A 22 -2.26 5.04 5.49
C TYR A 22 -3.59 4.97 4.73
N PRO A 23 -3.65 4.16 3.65
CA PRO A 23 -4.90 3.79 3.02
C PRO A 23 -5.89 3.21 4.03
N ARG A 24 -7.19 3.38 3.76
CA ARG A 24 -8.26 2.68 4.48
C ARG A 24 -8.70 1.47 3.67
N TRP A 25 -8.83 0.32 4.32
CA TRP A 25 -9.35 -0.89 3.69
C TRP A 25 -10.85 -1.04 3.94
N ALA A 26 -11.46 -1.99 3.21
CA ALA A 26 -12.88 -2.30 3.33
C ALA A 26 -13.28 -2.57 4.79
N GLY A 27 -14.48 -2.13 5.19
CA GLY A 27 -14.93 -2.20 6.58
C GLY A 27 -14.35 -1.13 7.50
N GLY A 28 -13.62 -0.14 6.96
CA GLY A 28 -13.05 0.95 7.76
C GLY A 28 -11.77 0.56 8.51
N VAL A 29 -11.15 -0.56 8.11
CA VAL A 29 -9.94 -1.08 8.73
C VAL A 29 -8.76 -0.13 8.44
N THR A 30 -8.04 0.24 9.48
CA THR A 30 -6.82 1.06 9.42
C THR A 30 -5.64 0.31 9.99
N VAL A 31 -4.46 0.57 9.44
CA VAL A 31 -3.17 0.13 9.97
C VAL A 31 -2.43 1.36 10.49
N ASP A 32 -1.62 1.18 11.53
CA ASP A 32 -0.70 2.18 12.06
C ASP A 32 0.73 1.62 12.13
N ASP A 33 1.68 2.51 12.45
CA ASP A 33 3.10 2.17 12.57
C ASP A 33 3.34 1.07 13.61
N GLY A 34 2.67 1.13 14.76
CA GLY A 34 2.87 0.19 15.86
C GLY A 34 2.49 -1.26 15.50
N LEU A 35 1.43 -1.44 14.71
CA LEU A 35 1.07 -2.73 14.13
C LEU A 35 2.16 -3.24 13.18
N ILE A 36 2.66 -2.38 12.28
CA ILE A 36 3.72 -2.75 11.32
C ILE A 36 5.01 -3.11 12.06
N GLU A 37 5.42 -2.28 13.02
CA GLU A 37 6.60 -2.47 13.87
C GLU A 37 6.53 -3.79 14.61
N ARG A 38 5.36 -4.15 15.17
CA ARG A 38 5.18 -5.44 15.85
C ARG A 38 5.41 -6.62 14.92
N HIS A 39 4.93 -6.57 13.68
CA HIS A 39 5.16 -7.64 12.70
C HIS A 39 6.63 -7.72 12.29
N LEU A 40 7.27 -6.58 12.04
CA LEU A 40 8.70 -6.51 11.71
C LEU A 40 9.59 -7.03 12.85
N ALA A 41 9.26 -6.70 14.09
CA ALA A 41 10.05 -7.10 15.26
C ALA A 41 9.94 -8.61 15.56
N ASN A 42 8.80 -9.22 15.26
CA ASN A 42 8.54 -10.65 15.53
C ASN A 42 8.80 -11.57 14.32
N ASP A 43 9.25 -11.01 13.19
CA ASP A 43 9.36 -11.72 11.90
C ASP A 43 8.04 -12.42 11.48
N ASP A 44 6.91 -11.85 11.89
CA ASP A 44 5.56 -12.32 11.56
C ASP A 44 5.12 -11.72 10.22
N LEU A 45 5.78 -12.15 9.15
CA LEU A 45 5.62 -11.59 7.80
C LEU A 45 4.60 -12.40 7.00
N ILE A 46 3.64 -11.71 6.37
CA ILE A 46 2.59 -12.36 5.57
C ILE A 46 2.87 -12.10 4.09
N ALA A 47 3.32 -13.14 3.38
CA ALA A 47 3.55 -13.05 1.96
C ALA A 47 2.23 -12.85 1.17
N PRO A 48 2.28 -12.22 -0.01
CA PRO A 48 1.15 -12.21 -0.93
C PRO A 48 0.71 -13.64 -1.28
N GLU A 49 -0.59 -13.86 -1.35
CA GLU A 49 -1.18 -15.17 -1.69
C GLU A 49 -2.06 -14.99 -2.94
N GLU A 50 -1.72 -15.68 -4.03
CA GLU A 50 -2.40 -15.55 -5.34
C GLU A 50 -3.83 -16.12 -5.35
N GLY A 51 -4.14 -17.06 -4.45
CA GLY A 51 -5.45 -17.72 -4.39
C GLY A 51 -6.47 -17.06 -3.46
N ARG A 52 -6.10 -15.98 -2.76
CA ARG A 52 -6.99 -15.31 -1.80
C ARG A 52 -8.10 -14.59 -2.54
N ASP A 53 -9.34 -14.73 -2.06
CA ASP A 53 -10.44 -13.86 -2.48
C ASP A 53 -10.10 -12.40 -2.14
N PRO A 54 -10.00 -11.50 -3.15
CA PRO A 54 -9.68 -10.09 -2.93
C PRO A 54 -10.79 -9.33 -2.19
N ASN A 55 -12.01 -9.89 -2.13
CA ASN A 55 -13.15 -9.28 -1.44
C ASN A 55 -13.33 -9.80 -0.01
N ALA A 56 -12.58 -10.82 0.40
CA ALA A 56 -12.67 -11.35 1.75
C ALA A 56 -12.23 -10.28 2.75
N PRO A 57 -13.00 -10.05 3.84
CA PRO A 57 -12.59 -9.14 4.90
C PRO A 57 -11.25 -9.54 5.50
N VAL A 58 -10.45 -8.54 5.84
CA VAL A 58 -9.09 -8.73 6.33
C VAL A 58 -8.91 -7.90 7.60
N PRO A 59 -8.42 -8.47 8.71
CA PRO A 59 -8.15 -7.69 9.91
C PRO A 59 -6.92 -6.79 9.74
N ALA A 60 -6.85 -5.71 10.52
CA ALA A 60 -5.73 -4.76 10.49
C ALA A 60 -4.36 -5.44 10.66
N ALA A 61 -4.26 -6.43 11.55
CA ALA A 61 -3.03 -7.20 11.77
C ALA A 61 -2.56 -7.92 10.51
N GLU A 62 -3.48 -8.52 9.75
CA GLU A 62 -3.08 -9.22 8.52
C GLU A 62 -2.64 -8.23 7.43
N HIS A 63 -3.28 -7.06 7.34
CA HIS A 63 -2.79 -5.98 6.49
C HIS A 63 -1.39 -5.50 6.89
N ALA A 64 -1.15 -5.33 8.19
CA ALA A 64 0.15 -4.93 8.73
C ALA A 64 1.24 -5.98 8.45
N GLY A 65 0.95 -7.27 8.62
CA GLY A 65 1.89 -8.36 8.29
C GLY A 65 2.26 -8.38 6.80
N ARG A 66 1.32 -8.05 5.90
CA ARG A 66 1.60 -7.90 4.46
C ARG A 66 2.46 -6.69 4.15
N ILE A 67 2.21 -5.57 4.82
CA ILE A 67 3.02 -4.36 4.72
C ILE A 67 4.44 -4.63 5.22
N ALA A 68 4.59 -5.31 6.36
CA ALA A 68 5.87 -5.72 6.92
C ALA A 68 6.66 -6.62 5.95
N TRP A 69 5.99 -7.59 5.32
CA TRP A 69 6.62 -8.42 4.29
C TRP A 69 7.15 -7.58 3.13
N LEU A 70 6.38 -6.60 2.64
CA LEU A 70 6.80 -5.70 1.55
C LEU A 70 7.98 -4.80 1.97
N ILE A 71 7.96 -4.26 3.19
CA ILE A 71 9.06 -3.46 3.73
C ILE A 71 10.37 -4.26 3.72
N ARG A 72 10.29 -5.54 4.08
CA ARG A 72 11.46 -6.43 4.18
C ARG A 72 11.97 -6.95 2.83
N ASN A 73 11.06 -7.22 1.88
CA ASN A 73 11.38 -7.98 0.66
C ASN A 73 11.36 -7.16 -0.64
N VAL A 74 10.76 -5.97 -0.63
CA VAL A 74 10.71 -5.09 -1.81
C VAL A 74 11.71 -3.95 -1.63
N HIS A 75 12.48 -3.61 -2.66
CA HIS A 75 13.41 -2.48 -2.59
C HIS A 75 12.67 -1.13 -2.43
N PRO A 76 13.28 -0.15 -1.73
CA PRO A 76 12.76 1.22 -1.69
C PRO A 76 12.53 1.81 -3.08
N ASN A 77 11.53 2.67 -3.23
CA ASN A 77 11.15 3.34 -4.49
C ASN A 77 10.77 2.37 -5.64
N ARG A 78 10.41 1.12 -5.32
CA ARG A 78 9.93 0.11 -6.29
C ARG A 78 8.47 -0.25 -6.12
N CYS A 79 7.76 0.38 -5.18
CA CYS A 79 6.33 0.19 -5.04
C CYS A 79 5.56 0.77 -6.24
N SER A 80 4.47 0.12 -6.59
CA SER A 80 3.57 0.56 -7.64
C SER A 80 2.11 0.56 -7.18
N VAL A 81 1.33 1.49 -7.72
CA VAL A 81 -0.10 1.68 -7.43
C VAL A 81 -0.89 1.89 -8.72
N THR A 82 -2.15 1.49 -8.70
CA THR A 82 -3.12 1.84 -9.73
C THR A 82 -4.11 2.84 -9.17
N ILE A 83 -4.23 4.00 -9.81
CA ILE A 83 -5.10 5.09 -9.41
C ILE A 83 -6.20 5.23 -10.45
N ARG A 84 -7.45 5.28 -10.00
CA ARG A 84 -8.63 5.50 -10.83
C ARG A 84 -9.59 6.43 -10.10
N ASP A 85 -10.13 7.41 -10.81
CA ASP A 85 -11.11 8.36 -10.26
C ASP A 85 -10.64 9.04 -8.97
N GLY A 86 -9.33 9.33 -8.85
CA GLY A 86 -8.73 9.92 -7.65
C GLY A 86 -8.61 8.97 -6.45
N HIS A 87 -8.70 7.65 -6.67
CA HIS A 87 -8.59 6.64 -5.61
C HIS A 87 -7.56 5.56 -5.96
N ILE A 88 -6.85 5.04 -4.96
CA ILE A 88 -6.01 3.85 -5.15
C ILE A 88 -6.93 2.64 -5.31
N GLN A 89 -7.00 2.13 -6.53
CA GLN A 89 -7.79 0.94 -6.86
C GLN A 89 -7.01 -0.35 -6.55
N ASP A 90 -5.69 -0.32 -6.73
CA ASP A 90 -4.79 -1.42 -6.41
C ASP A 90 -3.45 -0.90 -5.88
N GLY A 91 -2.82 -1.67 -4.99
CA GLY A 91 -1.53 -1.34 -4.41
C GLY A 91 -1.59 -0.67 -3.04
N ASN A 92 -2.71 -0.74 -2.30
CA ASN A 92 -2.81 -0.17 -0.96
C ASN A 92 -1.70 -0.64 0.01
N HIS A 93 -1.38 -1.94 0.03
CA HIS A 93 -0.27 -2.46 0.86
C HIS A 93 1.09 -1.94 0.39
N ARG A 94 1.30 -1.83 -0.93
CA ARG A 94 2.53 -1.30 -1.53
C ARG A 94 2.70 0.18 -1.21
N PHE A 95 1.63 0.96 -1.29
CA PHE A 95 1.65 2.37 -0.95
C PHE A 95 1.89 2.58 0.55
N ALA A 96 1.25 1.79 1.41
CA ALA A 96 1.51 1.81 2.84
C ALA A 96 2.96 1.45 3.19
N ALA A 97 3.55 0.44 2.53
CA ALA A 97 4.96 0.12 2.70
C ALA A 97 5.89 1.28 2.27
N ALA A 98 5.57 1.94 1.16
CA ALA A 98 6.31 3.11 0.68
C ALA A 98 6.24 4.27 1.69
N LEU A 99 5.05 4.56 2.22
CA LEU A 99 4.84 5.57 3.25
C LEU A 99 5.62 5.26 4.53
N TYR A 100 5.55 4.02 5.02
CA TYR A 100 6.26 3.60 6.23
C TYR A 100 7.78 3.74 6.08
N ARG A 101 8.34 3.35 4.93
CA ARG A 101 9.78 3.47 4.67
C ARG A 101 10.26 4.90 4.44
N GLY A 102 9.34 5.83 4.17
CA GLY A 102 9.69 7.17 3.70
C GLY A 102 10.28 7.14 2.27
N ASP A 103 9.75 6.28 1.40
CA ASP A 103 10.11 6.27 -0.02
C ASP A 103 9.81 7.65 -0.66
N ASP A 104 10.65 8.09 -1.60
CA ASP A 104 10.47 9.36 -2.31
C ASP A 104 9.49 9.23 -3.47
N LEU A 105 9.51 8.07 -4.15
CA LEU A 105 8.87 7.85 -5.45
C LEU A 105 8.02 6.58 -5.47
N VAL A 106 6.90 6.65 -6.19
CA VAL A 106 6.03 5.50 -6.47
C VAL A 106 5.68 5.48 -7.96
N SER A 107 5.68 4.29 -8.54
CA SER A 107 5.22 4.08 -9.91
C SER A 107 3.69 4.00 -9.95
N CYS A 108 3.05 4.81 -10.76
CA CYS A 108 1.61 4.96 -10.86
C CYS A 108 1.11 4.53 -12.24
N CYS A 109 0.08 3.69 -12.26
CA CYS A 109 -0.80 3.50 -13.41
C CYS A 109 -2.08 4.31 -13.15
N ILE A 110 -2.31 5.36 -13.94
CA ILE A 110 -3.42 6.30 -13.74
C ILE A 110 -4.44 6.07 -14.84
N MET A 111 -5.68 5.80 -14.44
CA MET A 111 -6.81 5.50 -15.32
C MET A 111 -7.85 6.63 -15.23
N GLU A 112 -8.07 7.31 -16.35
CA GLU A 112 -9.02 8.43 -16.52
C GLU A 112 -10.19 8.04 -17.45
#